data_AF-A0A1S3YEP1-F1
#
_entry.id   AF-A0A1S3YEP1-F1
#
_cell.length_a   1.000
_cell.length_b   1.000
_cell.length_c   1.000
_cell.angle_alpha   90.00
_cell.angle_beta   90.00
_cell.angle_gamma   90.00
#
_symmetry.space_group_name_H-M   'P 1'
#
loop_
_entity.id
_entity.type
_entity.pdbx_description
1 polymer ?
#
loop_
_entity_poly.entity_id
_entity_poly.type
_entity_poly.pdbx_seq_one_letter_code
_entity_poly.pdbx_strand_id
1 'polypeptide(L)'
;MADSLEKNNNGLDRQLSPSGDSGEVPVDFEVEIVQGDNGNEMRKEADVNSINIVEGSVYGNSAGPSTTNVEKPVEKSELGISQPVKAGRRKQNQNRALGLLAAKLFDDKVPLRKKLKLFNRLATVQDDGTVQFEVPGDIKPEKLDFGTGVVYNGATVEAANDVADTPELPPLQIVMLIVGTRGDVQPFVAIGKKFQESGHRVRLATHANFREFVLSAGLEFYPLGGDPKVLAAYMVKNKGFLPSGPSEIHIQRNQIKDIVFSLLPACVDPDPESNVPFKVNAIIANPPAYGHMHVAEALKVPLHIFFTMPWTPTSEFPHPLSRVKQAVGYRLSYQVVDGLIWLGIRDVINDFRKKKLKLRPVTYLSNSNSFHPDVPYGYIWSPHLVPKPKDWGPKIDVVGFCFLDLASNYEPPEELVKWLEDGEKPIYIGFGSLPVQEPEKMTEIIVQALEMTGQRGIINKGWGGLGNLKEPKDFVYLLDNCPHDWLFLQCAAVVHHGGAGTTAAGLKAACPTTVVPFFGDQPFWGERVHARGVGPAPISVDEFSLEKLVAAIRFMLDPKVKERAVELAKAMENEDGVTGAVKAFYKHFPRESLEPKPEISPHPHHFFSLRRCFGHT
;
A
#
# COMPACT_ATOMS: atom_id res chain seq x y z
N MET A 1 -53.51 -5.03 -26.09
CA MET A 1 -54.86 -4.62 -26.55
C MET A 1 -55.65 -4.22 -25.32
N ALA A 2 -56.13 -2.98 -25.32
CA ALA A 2 -57.05 -2.31 -24.39
C ALA A 2 -56.54 -2.12 -22.94
N ASP A 3 -56.14 -0.90 -22.54
CA ASP A 3 -56.97 0.30 -22.24
C ASP A 3 -57.86 0.09 -21.01
N SER A 4 -58.12 1.04 -20.11
CA SER A 4 -57.72 2.43 -19.87
C SER A 4 -58.53 2.84 -18.64
N LEU A 5 -58.03 3.76 -17.81
CA LEU A 5 -58.87 4.75 -17.11
C LEU A 5 -58.00 5.94 -16.68
N GLU A 6 -57.89 6.89 -17.60
CA GLU A 6 -57.57 8.30 -17.36
C GLU A 6 -58.77 9.04 -16.76
N LYS A 7 -58.48 10.03 -15.90
CA LYS A 7 -58.94 11.44 -16.01
C LYS A 7 -58.38 12.22 -14.80
N ASN A 8 -57.36 13.05 -15.02
CA ASN A 8 -57.41 14.49 -15.34
C ASN A 8 -57.91 15.40 -14.22
N ASN A 9 -57.02 16.26 -13.71
CA ASN A 9 -57.18 17.71 -13.94
C ASN A 9 -55.88 18.51 -13.69
N ASN A 10 -55.51 19.27 -14.73
CA ASN A 10 -54.63 20.46 -14.77
C ASN A 10 -55.07 21.50 -13.72
N GLY A 11 -54.28 22.44 -13.21
CA GLY A 11 -53.05 23.11 -13.64
C GLY A 11 -53.17 24.58 -13.18
N LEU A 12 -52.06 25.28 -12.88
CA LEU A 12 -51.89 26.73 -13.07
C LEU A 12 -50.52 27.23 -12.58
N ASP A 13 -49.77 27.77 -13.53
CA ASP A 13 -48.59 28.62 -13.38
C ASP A 13 -48.84 29.87 -12.53
N ARG A 14 -47.78 30.34 -11.85
CA ARG A 14 -47.48 31.79 -11.74
C ARG A 14 -46.00 32.04 -11.43
N GLN A 15 -45.37 32.76 -12.35
CA GLN A 15 -44.10 33.49 -12.22
C GLN A 15 -44.08 34.41 -10.98
N LEU A 16 -42.89 34.67 -10.43
CA LEU A 16 -42.42 36.01 -10.02
C LEU A 16 -40.93 35.95 -9.62
N SER A 17 -40.09 36.67 -10.37
CA SER A 17 -38.76 37.12 -9.95
C SER A 17 -38.88 38.25 -8.91
N PRO A 18 -37.81 38.55 -8.16
CA PRO A 18 -37.17 39.84 -8.41
C PRO A 18 -35.63 39.83 -8.35
N SER A 19 -35.10 40.73 -9.16
CA SER A 19 -33.73 41.21 -9.27
C SER A 19 -33.21 41.96 -8.04
N GLY A 20 -31.91 41.87 -7.78
CA GLY A 20 -31.15 42.74 -6.88
C GLY A 20 -29.64 42.54 -7.08
N ASP A 21 -29.06 43.38 -7.92
CA ASP A 21 -27.66 43.43 -8.36
C ASP A 21 -26.77 44.22 -7.36
N SER A 22 -25.49 43.83 -7.29
CA SER A 22 -24.29 44.68 -7.32
C SER A 22 -23.17 44.25 -6.35
N GLY A 23 -21.98 44.01 -6.91
CA GLY A 23 -20.72 44.22 -6.19
C GLY A 23 -19.62 43.15 -6.30
N GLU A 24 -19.37 42.56 -7.47
CA GLU A 24 -18.08 41.87 -7.70
C GLU A 24 -17.02 42.88 -8.17
N VAL A 25 -15.99 43.06 -7.34
CA VAL A 25 -14.77 43.81 -7.68
C VAL A 25 -13.75 42.82 -8.24
N PRO A 26 -13.26 42.98 -9.49
CA PRO A 26 -12.12 42.23 -9.97
C PRO A 26 -10.84 42.82 -9.38
N VAL A 27 -10.04 41.99 -8.71
CA VAL A 27 -8.69 42.38 -8.27
C VAL A 27 -7.71 41.89 -9.33
N ASP A 28 -7.21 42.85 -10.11
CA ASP A 28 -6.05 42.67 -10.99
C ASP A 28 -4.82 42.28 -10.15
N PHE A 29 -4.16 41.19 -10.54
CA PHE A 29 -2.77 40.94 -10.14
C PHE A 29 -1.89 41.14 -11.38
N GLU A 30 -1.36 42.35 -11.51
CA GLU A 30 -0.18 42.62 -12.32
C GLU A 30 0.98 41.76 -11.82
N VAL A 31 1.54 40.94 -12.72
CA VAL A 31 2.87 40.37 -12.54
C VAL A 31 3.81 41.17 -13.42
N GLU A 32 4.57 42.09 -12.79
CA GLU A 32 5.75 42.69 -13.39
C GLU A 32 6.74 41.57 -13.79
N ILE A 33 6.87 41.36 -15.09
CA ILE A 33 7.98 40.61 -15.67
C ILE A 33 9.11 41.61 -15.87
N VAL A 34 10.10 41.58 -14.98
CA VAL A 34 11.39 42.23 -15.23
C VAL A 34 12.11 41.42 -16.32
N GLN A 35 12.00 41.89 -17.56
CA GLN A 35 12.85 41.47 -18.67
C GLN A 35 14.27 41.98 -18.45
N GLY A 36 15.21 41.02 -18.34
CA GLY A 36 16.62 41.26 -18.62
C GLY A 36 16.82 41.28 -20.14
N ASP A 37 17.19 42.45 -20.62
CA ASP A 37 17.51 42.81 -22.00
C ASP A 37 18.62 41.94 -22.60
N ASN A 38 18.43 41.53 -23.85
CA ASN A 38 19.47 41.25 -24.84
C ASN A 38 18.79 41.06 -26.21
N GLY A 39 18.80 42.12 -27.01
CA GLY A 39 18.37 42.09 -28.40
C GLY A 39 19.22 41.16 -29.28
N ASN A 40 18.63 40.60 -30.33
CA ASN A 40 18.75 41.18 -31.67
C ASN A 40 17.80 40.50 -32.67
N GLU A 41 17.02 41.34 -33.34
CA GLU A 41 16.50 41.31 -34.72
C GLU A 41 16.10 40.03 -35.49
N MET A 42 14.93 40.21 -36.14
CA MET A 42 14.51 39.79 -37.49
C MET A 42 13.54 38.59 -37.70
N ARG A 43 12.25 38.96 -37.64
CA ARG A 43 11.11 38.67 -38.55
C ARG A 43 11.30 37.68 -39.73
N LYS A 44 10.37 36.71 -39.86
CA LYS A 44 9.19 36.68 -40.79
C LYS A 44 8.53 35.29 -40.73
N GLU A 45 7.26 35.21 -40.33
CA GLU A 45 6.09 34.89 -41.19
C GLU A 45 6.24 33.61 -42.05
N ALA A 46 5.46 32.57 -41.74
CA ALA A 46 4.22 32.24 -42.46
C ALA A 46 3.70 30.83 -42.11
N ASP A 47 2.39 30.74 -42.23
CA ASP A 47 1.43 29.69 -41.86
C ASP A 47 1.59 28.31 -42.53
N VAL A 48 1.18 27.28 -41.75
CA VAL A 48 0.11 26.29 -42.03
C VAL A 48 -0.07 25.86 -43.50
N ASN A 49 0.07 24.57 -43.82
CA ASN A 49 -1.08 23.64 -43.94
C ASN A 49 -0.73 22.21 -44.46
N SER A 50 -1.53 21.26 -43.95
CA SER A 50 -2.09 20.06 -44.63
C SER A 50 -1.20 18.95 -45.23
N ILE A 51 -1.20 17.81 -44.53
CA ILE A 51 -1.70 16.47 -44.93
C ILE A 51 -1.75 16.16 -46.45
N ASN A 52 -1.07 15.08 -46.84
CA ASN A 52 -1.64 14.08 -47.76
C ASN A 52 -1.03 12.68 -47.53
N ILE A 53 -1.94 11.71 -47.46
CA ILE A 53 -1.74 10.26 -47.45
C ILE A 53 -1.54 9.79 -48.90
N VAL A 54 -0.79 8.70 -49.11
CA VAL A 54 -1.16 7.52 -49.93
C VAL A 54 0.02 6.55 -50.10
N GLU A 55 -0.26 5.28 -49.77
CA GLU A 55 0.45 4.02 -50.01
C GLU A 55 0.82 3.84 -51.52
N GLY A 56 1.75 3.00 -51.99
CA GLY A 56 2.39 1.79 -51.51
C GLY A 56 2.95 1.02 -52.73
N SER A 57 3.30 -0.26 -52.50
CA SER A 57 3.75 -1.29 -53.48
C SER A 57 5.22 -1.19 -53.93
N VAL A 58 6.17 -2.14 -53.74
CA VAL A 58 6.32 -3.62 -53.66
C VAL A 58 7.09 -4.14 -54.90
N TYR A 59 7.97 -5.14 -54.65
CA TYR A 59 8.82 -5.97 -55.54
C TYR A 59 10.17 -5.34 -55.94
N GLY A 60 11.32 -6.04 -55.92
CA GLY A 60 11.65 -7.43 -55.59
C GLY A 60 13.08 -7.75 -56.09
N ASN A 61 13.78 -8.59 -55.33
CA ASN A 61 14.86 -9.53 -55.70
C ASN A 61 16.23 -9.10 -56.31
N SER A 62 17.26 -9.46 -55.52
CA SER A 62 18.41 -10.35 -55.83
C SER A 62 19.66 -9.84 -56.56
N ALA A 63 20.80 -10.05 -55.86
CA ALA A 63 22.06 -10.70 -56.29
C ALA A 63 23.34 -9.87 -56.01
N GLY A 64 24.29 -10.46 -55.26
CA GLY A 64 25.69 -10.02 -55.15
C GLY A 64 26.54 -10.45 -56.38
N PRO A 65 27.90 -10.36 -56.39
CA PRO A 65 28.81 -10.60 -55.25
C PRO A 65 30.12 -9.75 -55.18
N SER A 66 30.95 -10.10 -54.18
CA SER A 66 32.45 -10.16 -54.13
C SER A 66 33.36 -8.95 -53.75
N THR A 67 33.98 -9.11 -52.56
CA THR A 67 35.43 -9.02 -52.17
C THR A 67 36.31 -7.77 -52.33
N THR A 68 36.96 -7.36 -51.22
CA THR A 68 38.43 -7.14 -50.94
C THR A 68 38.60 -6.13 -49.77
N ASN A 69 39.11 -6.47 -48.57
CA ASN A 69 40.49 -6.67 -48.03
C ASN A 69 41.39 -5.41 -47.90
N VAL A 70 42.15 -5.34 -46.78
CA VAL A 70 43.43 -4.57 -46.50
C VAL A 70 43.25 -3.12 -45.98
N GLU A 71 43.89 -2.55 -44.93
CA GLU A 71 44.94 -2.90 -43.94
C GLU A 71 45.12 -1.77 -42.85
N LYS A 72 45.58 -2.16 -41.63
CA LYS A 72 46.61 -1.55 -40.70
C LYS A 72 46.50 -0.10 -40.10
N PRO A 73 47.37 0.34 -39.14
CA PRO A 73 47.89 -0.23 -37.86
C PRO A 73 48.04 0.86 -36.70
N VAL A 74 48.18 0.51 -35.39
CA VAL A 74 49.39 0.60 -34.47
C VAL A 74 49.91 2.04 -34.19
N GLU A 75 50.24 2.58 -32.98
CA GLU A 75 50.97 2.10 -31.79
C GLU A 75 50.82 3.03 -30.55
N LYS A 76 51.39 2.59 -29.41
CA LYS A 76 51.38 3.16 -28.04
C LYS A 76 52.72 3.84 -27.63
N SER A 77 52.65 4.49 -26.44
CA SER A 77 53.71 4.82 -25.44
C SER A 77 54.21 6.28 -25.46
N GLU A 78 54.44 7.00 -24.35
CA GLU A 78 55.09 6.65 -23.07
C GLU A 78 54.53 7.36 -21.81
N LEU A 79 55.04 6.92 -20.64
CA LEU A 79 54.71 7.22 -19.23
C LEU A 79 55.51 8.41 -18.63
N GLY A 80 54.98 9.05 -17.57
CA GLY A 80 55.75 9.98 -16.70
C GLY A 80 55.03 10.65 -15.51
N ILE A 81 54.84 9.92 -14.40
CA ILE A 81 54.97 10.27 -12.95
C ILE A 81 54.23 11.49 -12.30
N SER A 82 53.18 11.13 -11.53
CA SER A 82 52.66 11.59 -10.20
C SER A 82 52.57 13.06 -9.71
N GLN A 83 51.37 13.46 -9.24
CA GLN A 83 51.05 13.77 -7.83
C GLN A 83 49.53 13.70 -7.53
N PRO A 84 49.09 13.18 -6.36
CA PRO A 84 47.67 13.01 -5.98
C PRO A 84 47.17 14.18 -5.09
N VAL A 85 45.94 14.07 -4.56
CA VAL A 85 45.31 14.95 -3.53
C VAL A 85 44.40 16.08 -4.05
N LYS A 86 43.29 15.75 -4.74
CA LYS A 86 42.07 16.62 -4.75
C LYS A 86 40.72 15.87 -4.73
N ALA A 87 40.69 14.55 -4.96
CA ALA A 87 39.43 13.79 -5.08
C ALA A 87 38.76 13.42 -3.73
N GLY A 88 39.53 13.27 -2.64
CA GLY A 88 39.01 12.85 -1.33
C GLY A 88 38.17 13.91 -0.60
N ARG A 89 38.53 15.20 -0.72
CA ARG A 89 37.79 16.31 -0.06
C ARG A 89 36.46 16.65 -0.73
N ARG A 90 36.30 16.36 -2.04
CA ARG A 90 35.09 16.69 -2.80
C ARG A 90 33.94 15.70 -2.52
N LYS A 91 34.25 14.40 -2.41
CA LYS A 91 33.28 13.35 -2.03
C LYS A 91 32.80 13.48 -0.58
N GLN A 92 33.70 13.80 0.36
CA GLN A 92 33.33 13.98 1.77
C GLN A 92 32.44 15.23 1.98
N ASN A 93 32.66 16.29 1.20
CA ASN A 93 31.81 17.50 1.23
C ASN A 93 30.42 17.28 0.60
N GLN A 94 30.28 16.42 -0.41
CA GLN A 94 28.97 16.07 -0.98
C GLN A 94 28.12 15.24 -0.01
N ASN A 95 28.73 14.28 0.71
CA ASN A 95 28.03 13.45 1.70
C ASN A 95 27.52 14.28 2.90
N ARG A 96 28.32 15.25 3.36
CA ARG A 96 27.89 16.19 4.41
C ARG A 96 26.82 17.16 3.89
N ALA A 97 26.89 17.54 2.61
CA ALA A 97 25.90 18.39 1.97
C ALA A 97 24.52 17.73 1.89
N LEU A 98 24.43 16.43 1.59
CA LEU A 98 23.19 15.64 1.55
C LEU A 98 22.52 15.50 2.93
N GLY A 99 23.28 15.19 3.98
CA GLY A 99 22.77 15.17 5.35
C GLY A 99 22.30 16.55 5.84
N LEU A 100 23.01 17.62 5.46
CA LEU A 100 22.59 19.00 5.71
C LEU A 100 21.36 19.41 4.87
N LEU A 101 21.19 18.85 3.68
CA LEU A 101 20.05 19.07 2.80
C LEU A 101 18.80 18.38 3.34
N ALA A 102 18.91 17.14 3.81
CA ALA A 102 17.84 16.46 4.54
C ALA A 102 17.46 17.23 5.81
N ALA A 103 18.45 17.63 6.63
CA ALA A 103 18.20 18.46 7.82
C ALA A 103 17.52 19.81 7.49
N LYS A 104 17.88 20.44 6.36
CA LYS A 104 17.23 21.68 5.87
C LYS A 104 15.83 21.46 5.32
N LEU A 105 15.51 20.26 4.83
CA LEU A 105 14.16 19.90 4.40
C LEU A 105 13.19 19.96 5.60
N PHE A 106 13.70 19.61 6.78
CA PHE A 106 12.97 19.61 8.05
C PHE A 106 13.23 20.87 8.90
N ASP A 107 13.90 21.91 8.38
CA ASP A 107 14.13 23.19 9.08
C ASP A 107 12.91 24.12 8.95
N ASP A 108 12.40 24.59 10.08
CA ASP A 108 11.20 25.42 10.21
C ASP A 108 11.34 26.84 9.65
N LYS A 109 12.57 27.32 9.45
CA LYS A 109 12.82 28.65 8.88
C LYS A 109 12.78 28.65 7.35
N VAL A 110 12.60 27.49 6.72
CA VAL A 110 12.61 27.34 5.26
C VAL A 110 11.18 27.39 4.70
N PRO A 111 10.84 28.38 3.85
CA PRO A 111 9.52 28.49 3.23
C PRO A 111 9.14 27.26 2.37
N LEU A 112 7.84 26.94 2.29
CA LEU A 112 7.30 25.78 1.56
C LEU A 112 7.81 25.67 0.11
N ARG A 113 7.88 26.79 -0.62
CA ARG A 113 8.47 26.85 -1.99
C ARG A 113 9.95 26.43 -2.03
N LYS A 114 10.73 26.77 -0.99
CA LYS A 114 12.14 26.35 -0.88
C LYS A 114 12.26 24.90 -0.45
N LYS A 115 11.38 24.38 0.42
CA LYS A 115 11.30 22.95 0.76
C LYS A 115 10.96 22.11 -0.46
N LEU A 116 9.98 22.52 -1.28
CA LEU A 116 9.64 21.89 -2.57
C LEU A 116 10.82 21.89 -3.56
N LYS A 117 11.60 22.99 -3.64
CA LYS A 117 12.83 23.05 -4.45
C LYS A 117 13.97 22.18 -3.90
N LEU A 118 14.09 22.06 -2.58
CA LEU A 118 15.07 21.18 -1.92
C LEU A 118 14.68 19.70 -2.09
N PHE A 119 13.39 19.45 -2.09
CA PHE A 119 12.75 18.16 -2.29
C PHE A 119 13.02 17.61 -3.69
N ASN A 120 12.78 18.40 -4.75
CA ASN A 120 13.15 18.05 -6.13
C ASN A 120 14.65 17.76 -6.35
N ARG A 121 15.52 18.10 -5.39
CA ARG A 121 16.97 17.84 -5.45
C ARG A 121 17.40 16.58 -4.68
N LEU A 122 16.52 15.99 -3.88
CA LEU A 122 16.82 14.85 -3.00
C LEU A 122 16.00 13.63 -3.37
N ALA A 123 14.70 13.82 -3.62
CA ALA A 123 13.78 12.75 -3.95
C ALA A 123 12.91 13.21 -5.12
N THR A 124 12.81 12.36 -6.13
CA THR A 124 11.90 12.58 -7.24
C THR A 124 10.67 11.71 -6.98
N VAL A 125 9.51 12.35 -6.82
CA VAL A 125 8.24 11.63 -6.95
C VAL A 125 8.11 11.34 -8.43
N GLN A 126 8.15 10.06 -8.77
CA GLN A 126 8.02 9.60 -10.14
C GLN A 126 6.57 9.77 -10.60
N ASP A 127 6.35 9.74 -11.92
CA ASP A 127 5.00 9.77 -12.50
C ASP A 127 4.14 8.59 -12.03
N ASP A 128 4.77 7.55 -11.50
CA ASP A 128 4.15 6.38 -10.88
C ASP A 128 3.87 6.54 -9.37
N GLY A 129 3.93 7.76 -8.83
CA GLY A 129 3.64 8.07 -7.42
C GLY A 129 4.58 7.41 -6.41
N THR A 130 5.67 6.77 -6.87
CA THR A 130 6.72 6.25 -6.00
C THR A 130 7.78 7.29 -5.73
N VAL A 131 8.49 7.12 -4.61
CA VAL A 131 9.61 7.99 -4.25
C VAL A 131 10.92 7.34 -4.63
N GLN A 132 11.65 7.96 -5.57
CA GLN A 132 13.03 7.60 -5.89
C GLN A 132 13.99 8.56 -5.21
N PHE A 133 15.03 8.01 -4.57
CA PHE A 133 16.11 8.77 -3.95
C PHE A 133 17.45 8.24 -4.45
N GLU A 134 18.35 9.13 -4.85
CA GLU A 134 19.71 8.77 -5.25
C GLU A 134 20.61 8.65 -4.01
N VAL A 135 20.99 7.42 -3.68
CA VAL A 135 22.00 7.14 -2.66
C VAL A 135 23.39 7.15 -3.35
N PRO A 136 24.35 7.99 -2.90
CA PRO A 136 25.69 8.04 -3.50
C PRO A 136 26.43 6.70 -3.35
N GLY A 137 26.92 6.15 -4.46
CA GLY A 137 27.53 4.81 -4.54
C GLY A 137 28.87 4.59 -3.83
N ASP A 138 29.32 5.51 -2.98
CA ASP A 138 30.60 5.42 -2.26
C ASP A 138 30.46 5.15 -0.75
N ILE A 139 29.26 4.85 -0.25
CA ILE A 139 29.11 4.41 1.14
C ILE A 139 29.62 2.98 1.25
N LYS A 140 30.92 2.83 1.51
CA LYS A 140 31.48 1.55 1.96
C LYS A 140 30.80 1.19 3.28
N PRO A 141 30.23 -0.01 3.44
CA PRO A 141 29.87 -0.49 4.76
C PRO A 141 31.15 -0.47 5.59
N GLU A 142 31.14 0.24 6.73
CA GLU A 142 32.11 -0.09 7.77
C GLU A 142 31.96 -1.60 8.01
N LYS A 143 33.09 -2.31 7.99
CA LYS A 143 33.15 -3.75 8.22
C LYS A 143 32.54 -4.07 9.59
N LEU A 144 31.23 -4.23 9.64
CA LEU A 144 30.60 -5.20 10.51
C LEU A 144 30.79 -6.53 9.79
N ASP A 145 31.66 -7.35 10.36
CA ASP A 145 31.83 -8.76 9.99
C ASP A 145 30.50 -9.48 10.22
N PHE A 146 29.61 -9.41 9.23
CA PHE A 146 28.50 -10.33 9.09
C PHE A 146 29.02 -11.45 8.19
N GLY A 147 29.54 -12.51 8.81
CA GLY A 147 30.08 -13.68 8.12
C GLY A 147 29.20 -14.09 6.94
N THR A 148 29.64 -13.75 5.73
CA THR A 148 28.98 -14.16 4.49
C THR A 148 29.40 -15.58 4.18
N GLY A 149 28.71 -16.51 4.84
CA GLY A 149 28.86 -17.95 4.66
C GLY A 149 27.62 -18.64 5.19
N VAL A 150 26.44 -18.28 4.69
CA VAL A 150 25.20 -18.94 5.11
C VAL A 150 24.83 -20.01 4.09
N VAL A 151 25.34 -21.21 4.37
CA VAL A 151 24.55 -22.42 4.18
C VAL A 151 23.37 -22.30 5.14
N TYR A 152 22.15 -22.30 4.61
CA TYR A 152 20.93 -22.33 5.42
C TYR A 152 20.85 -23.69 6.13
N ASN A 153 21.40 -23.78 7.34
CA ASN A 153 20.99 -24.79 8.29
C ASN A 153 19.83 -24.25 9.10
N GLY A 154 18.80 -25.09 9.21
CA GLY A 154 17.45 -24.75 9.64
C GLY A 154 17.38 -23.77 10.81
N ALA A 155 16.40 -22.87 10.70
CA ALA A 155 15.93 -22.08 11.81
C ALA A 155 15.67 -23.02 13.00
N THR A 156 16.51 -22.94 14.03
CA THR A 156 16.04 -23.24 15.38
C THR A 156 15.01 -22.18 15.68
N VAL A 157 13.76 -22.53 15.38
CA VAL A 157 12.62 -21.99 16.10
C VAL A 157 12.99 -22.19 17.56
N GLU A 158 13.33 -21.12 18.27
CA GLU A 158 13.09 -21.12 19.71
C GLU A 158 11.59 -21.36 19.80
N ALA A 159 11.24 -22.63 20.01
CA ALA A 159 9.93 -23.02 20.47
C ALA A 159 9.82 -22.33 21.83
N ALA A 160 9.31 -21.10 21.81
CA ALA A 160 8.70 -20.51 22.98
C ALA A 160 7.56 -21.46 23.33
N ASN A 161 7.86 -22.41 24.22
CA ASN A 161 6.90 -23.02 25.11
C ASN A 161 6.28 -21.92 25.98
N ASP A 162 5.56 -21.00 25.35
CA ASP A 162 4.68 -20.05 26.02
C ASP A 162 3.25 -20.55 25.76
N VAL A 163 2.94 -21.68 26.41
CA VAL A 163 1.60 -21.91 26.98
C VAL A 163 1.45 -21.04 28.25
N ALA A 164 2.06 -19.84 28.24
CA ALA A 164 1.79 -18.82 29.22
C ALA A 164 0.36 -18.35 28.93
N ASP A 165 -0.55 -18.64 29.86
CA ASP A 165 -1.94 -18.19 29.89
C ASP A 165 -2.03 -16.79 29.28
N THR A 166 -2.63 -16.68 28.09
CA THR A 166 -2.97 -15.37 27.55
C THR A 166 -3.94 -14.79 28.56
N PRO A 167 -3.57 -13.72 29.29
CA PRO A 167 -4.36 -13.28 30.42
C PRO A 167 -5.71 -12.81 29.89
N GLU A 168 -6.79 -13.41 30.40
CA GLU A 168 -8.15 -13.08 30.00
C GLU A 168 -8.42 -11.60 30.33
N LEU A 169 -8.55 -10.78 29.29
CA LEU A 169 -9.06 -9.42 29.44
C LEU A 169 -10.58 -9.51 29.66
N PRO A 170 -11.18 -8.62 30.47
CA PRO A 170 -12.64 -8.54 30.53
C PRO A 170 -13.22 -8.23 29.14
N PRO A 171 -14.49 -8.55 28.88
CA PRO A 171 -15.16 -8.15 27.65
C PRO A 171 -14.93 -6.66 27.33
N LEU A 172 -14.46 -6.39 26.12
CA LEU A 172 -14.09 -5.06 25.63
C LEU A 172 -14.98 -4.73 24.43
N GLN A 173 -15.22 -3.45 24.19
CA GLN A 173 -15.73 -2.95 22.92
C GLN A 173 -14.56 -2.46 22.08
N ILE A 174 -14.20 -3.22 21.05
CA ILE A 174 -13.05 -2.97 20.18
C ILE A 174 -13.56 -2.44 18.85
N VAL A 175 -13.03 -1.30 18.41
CA VAL A 175 -13.26 -0.80 17.06
C VAL A 175 -12.03 -1.04 16.18
N MET A 176 -12.24 -1.65 15.01
CA MET A 176 -11.22 -1.85 14.00
C MET A 176 -11.43 -0.84 12.86
N LEU A 177 -10.56 0.15 12.74
CA LEU A 177 -10.62 1.23 11.75
C LEU A 177 -9.76 0.87 10.53
N ILE A 178 -10.35 0.23 9.53
CA ILE A 178 -9.63 -0.37 8.40
C ILE A 178 -9.98 0.32 7.09
N VAL A 179 -8.97 0.90 6.45
CA VAL A 179 -9.09 1.60 5.17
C VAL A 179 -8.28 0.86 4.12
N GLY A 180 -8.89 0.54 2.99
CA GLY A 180 -8.22 -0.20 1.92
C GLY A 180 -9.15 -1.06 1.08
N THR A 181 -8.56 -2.05 0.41
CA THR A 181 -9.28 -2.98 -0.47
C THR A 181 -9.71 -4.24 0.29
N ARG A 182 -10.28 -5.22 -0.42
CA ARG A 182 -10.64 -6.51 0.18
C ARG A 182 -9.45 -7.20 0.87
N GLY A 183 -8.24 -7.05 0.32
CA GLY A 183 -7.02 -7.61 0.90
C GLY A 183 -6.65 -6.99 2.25
N ASP A 184 -7.05 -5.75 2.50
CA ASP A 184 -6.88 -5.08 3.79
C ASP A 184 -8.00 -5.47 4.77
N VAL A 185 -9.25 -5.58 4.31
CA VAL A 185 -10.42 -5.82 5.17
C VAL A 185 -10.56 -7.28 5.63
N GLN A 186 -10.33 -8.24 4.73
CA GLN A 186 -10.56 -9.66 4.99
C GLN A 186 -9.78 -10.22 6.19
N PRO A 187 -8.49 -9.89 6.40
CA PRO A 187 -7.77 -10.28 7.62
C PRO A 187 -8.46 -9.83 8.91
N PHE A 188 -9.02 -8.62 8.93
CA PHE A 188 -9.68 -8.08 10.13
C PHE A 188 -11.08 -8.66 10.35
N VAL A 189 -11.71 -9.23 9.32
CA VAL A 189 -12.91 -10.05 9.53
C VAL A 189 -12.54 -11.30 10.33
N ALA A 190 -11.45 -11.99 9.96
CA ALA A 190 -10.99 -13.18 10.69
C ALA A 190 -10.56 -12.83 12.13
N ILE A 191 -9.77 -11.76 12.31
CA ILE A 191 -9.35 -11.27 13.63
C ILE A 191 -10.56 -10.86 14.48
N GLY A 192 -11.53 -10.16 13.88
CA GLY A 192 -12.76 -9.74 14.57
C GLY A 192 -13.57 -10.90 15.10
N LYS A 193 -13.76 -11.95 14.28
CA LYS A 193 -14.44 -13.18 14.72
C LYS A 193 -13.72 -13.81 15.90
N LYS A 194 -12.38 -13.83 15.89
CA LYS A 194 -11.61 -14.39 17.01
C LYS A 194 -11.74 -13.57 18.30
N PHE A 195 -11.82 -12.25 18.19
CA PHE A 195 -12.14 -11.41 19.35
C PHE A 195 -13.58 -11.63 19.87
N GLN A 196 -14.55 -11.85 18.99
CA GLN A 196 -15.93 -12.21 19.40
C GLN A 196 -15.99 -13.57 20.11
N GLU A 197 -15.27 -14.58 19.62
CA GLU A 197 -15.11 -15.88 20.30
C GLU A 197 -14.52 -15.72 21.71
N SER A 198 -13.69 -14.70 21.91
CA SER A 198 -13.07 -14.35 23.20
C SER A 198 -13.96 -13.44 24.07
N GLY A 199 -15.22 -13.23 23.68
CA GLY A 199 -16.22 -12.48 24.46
C GLY A 199 -16.20 -10.96 24.25
N HIS A 200 -15.41 -10.43 23.32
CA HIS A 200 -15.41 -8.99 23.03
C HIS A 200 -16.53 -8.61 22.05
N ARG A 201 -17.03 -7.39 22.19
CA ARG A 201 -17.91 -6.76 21.20
C ARG A 201 -17.03 -6.07 20.17
N VAL A 202 -17.15 -6.47 18.91
CA VAL A 202 -16.28 -5.99 17.85
C VAL A 202 -17.06 -5.24 16.79
N ARG A 203 -16.61 -4.02 16.50
CA ARG A 203 -17.08 -3.19 15.40
C ARG A 203 -15.97 -3.04 14.37
N LEU A 204 -16.22 -3.46 13.13
CA LEU A 204 -15.33 -3.25 12.00
C LEU A 204 -15.84 -2.04 11.20
N ALA A 205 -15.09 -0.96 11.26
CA ALA A 205 -15.35 0.25 10.49
C ALA A 205 -14.50 0.26 9.23
N THR A 206 -15.14 0.25 8.07
CA THR A 206 -14.47 0.27 6.75
C THR A 206 -15.40 0.87 5.69
N HIS A 207 -15.01 0.83 4.41
CA HIS A 207 -15.80 1.39 3.32
C HIS A 207 -17.17 0.70 3.16
N ALA A 208 -18.17 1.47 2.76
CA ALA A 208 -19.57 1.04 2.66
C ALA A 208 -19.81 -0.21 1.79
N ASN A 209 -18.99 -0.41 0.75
CA ASN A 209 -19.09 -1.58 -0.14
C ASN A 209 -18.79 -2.91 0.55
N PHE A 210 -18.12 -2.91 1.71
CA PHE A 210 -17.85 -4.13 2.47
C PHE A 210 -18.90 -4.43 3.53
N ARG A 211 -19.98 -3.63 3.63
CA ARG A 211 -21.03 -3.81 4.64
C ARG A 211 -21.55 -5.25 4.69
N GLU A 212 -21.97 -5.80 3.55
CA GLU A 212 -22.52 -7.17 3.48
C GLU A 212 -21.47 -8.22 3.86
N PHE A 213 -20.22 -8.05 3.46
CA PHE A 213 -19.13 -8.94 3.81
C PHE A 213 -18.84 -8.97 5.31
N VAL A 214 -18.90 -7.81 5.98
CA VAL A 214 -18.70 -7.71 7.44
C VAL A 214 -19.88 -8.29 8.21
N LEU A 215 -21.11 -7.93 7.82
CA LEU A 215 -22.32 -8.40 8.50
C LEU A 215 -22.55 -9.91 8.32
N SER A 216 -22.29 -10.46 7.12
CA SER A 216 -22.40 -11.91 6.90
C SER A 216 -21.41 -12.72 7.74
N ALA A 217 -20.31 -12.11 8.18
CA ALA A 217 -19.36 -12.70 9.10
C ALA A 217 -19.75 -12.60 10.59
N GLY A 218 -20.86 -11.91 10.90
CA GLY A 218 -21.39 -11.73 12.26
C GLY A 218 -20.81 -10.55 13.04
N LEU A 219 -20.07 -9.66 12.38
CA LEU A 219 -19.44 -8.48 13.01
C LEU A 219 -20.35 -7.24 12.91
N GLU A 220 -20.24 -6.31 13.86
CA GLU A 220 -20.86 -4.99 13.71
C GLU A 220 -20.12 -4.19 12.63
N PHE A 221 -20.88 -3.46 11.82
CA PHE A 221 -20.35 -2.65 10.72
C PHE A 221 -20.55 -1.16 10.99
N TYR A 222 -19.54 -0.35 10.67
CA TYR A 222 -19.68 1.11 10.61
C TYR A 222 -19.08 1.68 9.33
N PRO A 223 -19.82 2.51 8.55
CA PRO A 223 -19.31 3.04 7.30
C PRO A 223 -18.29 4.16 7.56
N LEU A 224 -17.05 3.93 7.13
CA LEU A 224 -16.07 5.01 6.97
C LEU A 224 -16.36 5.79 5.69
N GLY A 225 -15.98 7.07 5.72
CA GLY A 225 -16.01 7.93 4.54
C GLY A 225 -15.01 7.49 3.47
N GLY A 226 -15.08 8.16 2.33
CA GLY A 226 -14.25 7.86 1.15
C GLY A 226 -14.80 6.70 0.31
N ASP A 227 -14.80 6.89 -1.00
CA ASP A 227 -15.19 5.91 -2.01
C ASP A 227 -13.99 5.01 -2.36
N PRO A 228 -14.07 3.70 -2.05
CA PRO A 228 -13.00 2.74 -2.34
C PRO A 228 -12.73 2.59 -3.84
N LYS A 229 -13.73 2.84 -4.72
CA LYS A 229 -13.52 2.81 -6.17
C LYS A 229 -12.67 3.99 -6.63
N VAL A 230 -12.92 5.18 -6.08
CA VAL A 230 -12.11 6.38 -6.36
C VAL A 230 -10.69 6.18 -5.84
N LEU A 231 -10.54 5.64 -4.63
CA LEU A 231 -9.23 5.34 -4.04
C LEU A 231 -8.46 4.27 -4.83
N ALA A 232 -9.12 3.19 -5.23
CA ALA A 232 -8.50 2.14 -6.03
C ALA A 232 -8.10 2.63 -7.44
N ALA A 233 -9.00 3.34 -8.12
CA ALA A 233 -8.71 3.95 -9.42
C ALA A 233 -7.54 4.94 -9.33
N TYR A 234 -7.50 5.73 -8.26
CA TYR A 234 -6.39 6.63 -7.97
C TYR A 234 -5.08 5.86 -7.75
N MET A 235 -5.07 4.81 -6.93
CA MET A 235 -3.85 4.04 -6.64
C MET A 235 -3.32 3.33 -7.89
N VAL A 236 -4.19 2.87 -8.78
CA VAL A 236 -3.79 2.26 -10.04
C VAL A 236 -3.19 3.30 -10.97
N LYS A 237 -3.87 4.44 -11.12
CA LYS A 237 -3.44 5.51 -12.03
C LYS A 237 -2.11 6.12 -11.60
N ASN A 238 -1.93 6.35 -10.30
CA ASN A 238 -0.76 7.01 -9.74
C ASN A 238 0.28 6.02 -9.18
N LYS A 239 0.19 4.73 -9.53
CA LYS A 239 0.94 3.58 -8.98
C LYS A 239 1.38 3.66 -7.49
N GLY A 240 0.56 4.28 -6.64
CA GLY A 240 0.86 4.54 -5.22
C GLY A 240 -0.14 5.49 -4.53
N PHE A 241 0.21 5.97 -3.34
CA PHE A 241 -0.61 6.92 -2.56
C PHE A 241 -0.30 8.40 -2.85
N LEU A 242 0.80 8.69 -3.57
CA LEU A 242 1.21 10.05 -3.87
C LEU A 242 0.68 10.49 -5.25
N PRO A 243 0.25 11.75 -5.40
CA PRO A 243 -0.37 12.23 -6.63
C PRO A 243 0.65 12.42 -7.74
N SER A 244 0.33 11.90 -8.92
CA SER A 244 1.09 12.09 -10.17
C SER A 244 0.71 13.39 -10.90
N GLY A 245 -0.30 14.15 -10.44
CA GLY A 245 -0.67 15.44 -11.07
C GLY A 245 -1.54 16.39 -10.22
N PRO A 246 -1.60 17.70 -10.55
CA PRO A 246 -2.21 18.73 -9.70
C PRO A 246 -3.74 18.69 -9.56
N SER A 247 -4.46 18.23 -10.59
CA SER A 247 -5.93 18.22 -10.62
C SER A 247 -6.55 17.13 -9.73
N GLU A 248 -5.83 16.04 -9.47
CA GLU A 248 -6.30 14.91 -8.66
C GLU A 248 -6.11 15.12 -7.15
N ILE A 249 -5.24 16.08 -6.79
CA ILE A 249 -4.93 16.42 -5.41
C ILE A 249 -6.19 16.80 -4.65
N HIS A 250 -7.12 17.54 -5.25
CA HIS A 250 -8.34 17.96 -4.58
C HIS A 250 -9.29 16.79 -4.29
N ILE A 251 -9.51 15.91 -5.27
CA ILE A 251 -10.37 14.73 -5.14
C ILE A 251 -9.82 13.82 -4.04
N GLN A 252 -8.54 13.46 -4.13
CA GLN A 252 -7.91 12.58 -3.16
C GLN A 252 -7.91 13.18 -1.75
N ARG A 253 -7.66 14.49 -1.61
CA ARG A 253 -7.72 15.16 -0.32
C ARG A 253 -9.12 15.18 0.28
N ASN A 254 -10.17 15.30 -0.55
CA ASN A 254 -11.54 15.16 -0.07
C ASN A 254 -11.81 13.72 0.41
N GLN A 255 -11.36 12.70 -0.33
CA GLN A 255 -11.47 11.30 0.11
C GLN A 255 -10.79 11.07 1.47
N ILE A 256 -9.54 11.53 1.62
CA ILE A 256 -8.79 11.44 2.89
C ILE A 256 -9.51 12.19 4.00
N LYS A 257 -10.05 13.38 3.71
CA LYS A 257 -10.81 14.17 4.69
C LYS A 257 -12.07 13.42 5.14
N ASP A 258 -12.83 12.83 4.22
CA ASP A 258 -14.04 12.07 4.54
C ASP A 258 -13.71 10.84 5.41
N ILE A 259 -12.64 10.11 5.06
CA ILE A 259 -12.11 9.01 5.89
C ILE A 259 -11.79 9.54 7.30
N VAL A 260 -10.89 10.52 7.41
CA VAL A 260 -10.40 11.03 8.70
C VAL A 260 -11.55 11.56 9.57
N PHE A 261 -12.49 12.29 8.98
CA PHE A 261 -13.62 12.88 9.71
C PHE A 261 -14.68 11.85 10.13
N SER A 262 -14.70 10.67 9.51
CA SER A 262 -15.58 9.56 9.89
C SER A 262 -15.04 8.69 11.04
N LEU A 263 -13.75 8.78 11.37
CA LEU A 263 -13.11 7.91 12.37
C LEU A 263 -13.62 8.12 13.79
N LEU A 264 -13.83 9.38 14.21
CA LEU A 264 -14.36 9.68 15.54
C LEU A 264 -15.80 9.14 15.69
N PRO A 265 -16.74 9.47 14.79
CA PRO A 265 -18.08 8.85 14.77
C PRO A 265 -18.05 7.33 14.89
N ALA A 266 -17.21 6.64 14.11
CA ALA A 266 -17.09 5.18 14.17
C ALA A 266 -16.77 4.63 15.56
N CYS A 267 -16.07 5.42 16.39
CA CYS A 267 -15.67 5.04 17.74
C CYS A 267 -16.71 5.39 18.83
N VAL A 268 -17.62 6.33 18.59
CA VAL A 268 -18.47 6.91 19.66
C VAL A 268 -19.96 6.93 19.34
N ASP A 269 -20.33 6.91 18.07
CA ASP A 269 -21.72 6.92 17.66
C ASP A 269 -22.35 5.55 17.91
N PRO A 270 -23.66 5.48 18.21
CA PRO A 270 -24.36 4.21 18.32
C PRO A 270 -24.26 3.43 17.00
N ASP A 271 -24.56 2.13 17.07
CA ASP A 271 -24.70 1.32 15.87
C ASP A 271 -25.73 1.97 14.91
N PRO A 272 -25.39 2.23 13.63
CA PRO A 272 -26.26 2.98 12.71
C PRO A 272 -27.64 2.35 12.47
N GLU A 273 -27.79 1.04 12.70
CA GLU A 273 -29.01 0.31 12.40
C GLU A 273 -29.80 -0.02 13.67
N SER A 274 -29.14 -0.61 14.66
CA SER A 274 -29.77 -1.01 15.92
C SER A 274 -29.88 0.13 16.93
N ASN A 275 -29.20 1.27 16.70
CA ASN A 275 -29.07 2.39 17.64
C ASN A 275 -28.50 2.00 19.02
N VAL A 276 -27.91 0.81 19.14
CA VAL A 276 -27.29 0.37 20.38
C VAL A 276 -26.04 1.22 20.65
N PRO A 277 -25.94 1.88 21.82
CA PRO A 277 -24.78 2.69 22.17
C PRO A 277 -23.47 1.90 22.09
N PHE A 278 -22.40 2.54 21.61
CA PHE A 278 -21.07 1.95 21.54
C PHE A 278 -20.07 2.80 22.33
N LYS A 279 -19.32 2.16 23.22
CA LYS A 279 -18.32 2.81 24.07
C LYS A 279 -16.98 2.12 23.86
N VAL A 280 -16.16 2.68 22.98
CA VAL A 280 -14.85 2.13 22.64
C VAL A 280 -13.96 1.97 23.88
N ASN A 281 -13.36 0.79 24.02
CA ASN A 281 -12.30 0.49 25.00
C ASN A 281 -10.92 0.42 24.35
N ALA A 282 -10.84 0.08 23.06
CA ALA A 282 -9.59 -0.04 22.32
C ALA A 282 -9.80 0.19 20.83
N ILE A 283 -8.76 0.69 20.17
CA ILE A 283 -8.74 0.89 18.71
C ILE A 283 -7.69 -0.04 18.11
N ILE A 284 -8.09 -0.76 17.08
CA ILE A 284 -7.18 -1.40 16.12
C ILE A 284 -7.29 -0.61 14.82
N ALA A 285 -6.18 -0.31 14.16
CA ALA A 285 -6.22 0.44 12.89
C ALA A 285 -5.11 0.01 11.95
N ASN A 286 -5.26 0.33 10.67
CA ASN A 286 -4.16 0.31 9.72
C ASN A 286 -3.69 1.74 9.35
N PRO A 287 -2.44 1.92 8.93
CA PRO A 287 -1.89 3.25 8.63
C PRO A 287 -2.70 4.10 7.64
N PRO A 288 -3.29 3.55 6.56
CA PRO A 288 -4.10 4.31 5.61
C PRO A 288 -5.31 5.06 6.19
N ALA A 289 -5.72 4.77 7.43
CA ALA A 289 -6.75 5.57 8.10
C ALA A 289 -6.29 7.00 8.48
N TYR A 290 -4.98 7.23 8.63
CA TYR A 290 -4.30 8.50 8.96
C TYR A 290 -4.69 9.23 10.25
N GLY A 291 -5.97 9.28 10.64
CA GLY A 291 -6.47 10.00 11.81
C GLY A 291 -6.58 9.15 13.09
N HIS A 292 -6.36 7.84 13.00
CA HIS A 292 -6.58 6.87 14.09
C HIS A 292 -5.77 7.21 15.37
N MET A 293 -4.51 7.64 15.23
CA MET A 293 -3.70 8.08 16.38
C MET A 293 -4.31 9.26 17.13
N HIS A 294 -4.89 10.21 16.40
CA HIS A 294 -5.49 11.40 17.00
C HIS A 294 -6.82 11.10 17.68
N VAL A 295 -7.60 10.17 17.11
CA VAL A 295 -8.82 9.67 17.76
C VAL A 295 -8.47 8.95 19.06
N ALA A 296 -7.46 8.08 19.05
CA ALA A 296 -6.97 7.39 20.24
C ALA A 296 -6.49 8.38 21.32
N GLU A 297 -5.73 9.43 20.94
CA GLU A 297 -5.31 10.50 21.84
C GLU A 297 -6.50 11.25 22.46
N ALA A 298 -7.50 11.60 21.65
CA ALA A 298 -8.69 12.34 22.10
C ALA A 298 -9.54 11.52 23.07
N LEU A 299 -9.74 10.24 22.77
CA LEU A 299 -10.56 9.33 23.56
C LEU A 299 -9.80 8.70 24.73
N LYS A 300 -8.47 8.83 24.77
CA LYS A 300 -7.57 8.24 25.77
C LYS A 300 -7.74 6.72 25.87
N VAL A 301 -7.86 6.08 24.72
CA VAL A 301 -7.98 4.61 24.61
C VAL A 301 -6.73 4.02 23.96
N PRO A 302 -6.36 2.77 24.28
CA PRO A 302 -5.22 2.10 23.65
C PRO A 302 -5.41 1.93 22.14
N LEU A 303 -4.31 2.02 21.40
CA LEU A 303 -4.25 1.83 19.97
C LEU A 303 -3.24 0.74 19.63
N HIS A 304 -3.61 -0.18 18.75
CA HIS A 304 -2.69 -1.15 18.15
C HIS A 304 -2.80 -1.08 16.63
N ILE A 305 -1.66 -0.89 15.95
CA ILE A 305 -1.63 -0.87 14.49
C ILE A 305 -1.40 -2.29 13.97
N PHE A 306 -2.26 -2.77 13.10
CA PHE A 306 -2.01 -4.00 12.35
C PHE A 306 -1.92 -3.70 10.87
N PHE A 307 -0.99 -4.33 10.16
CA PHE A 307 -0.88 -4.11 8.73
C PHE A 307 -0.27 -5.26 7.95
N THR A 308 -0.60 -5.29 6.66
CA THR A 308 -0.14 -6.29 5.71
C THR A 308 1.23 -5.94 5.14
N MET A 309 1.63 -4.68 5.04
CA MET A 309 2.94 -4.28 4.51
C MET A 309 3.76 -3.52 5.56
N PRO A 310 5.11 -3.52 5.47
CA PRO A 310 5.92 -2.81 6.45
C PRO A 310 5.70 -1.30 6.40
N TRP A 311 5.57 -0.72 7.59
CA TRP A 311 5.34 0.71 7.80
C TRP A 311 6.27 1.30 8.88
N THR A 312 7.00 0.44 9.60
CA THR A 312 7.94 0.82 10.65
C THR A 312 9.37 0.83 10.11
N PRO A 313 10.17 1.88 10.38
CA PRO A 313 11.53 1.99 9.86
C PRO A 313 12.44 0.79 10.19
N THR A 314 13.08 0.23 9.17
CA THR A 314 14.10 -0.82 9.28
C THR A 314 15.21 -0.65 8.25
N SER A 315 16.36 -1.25 8.53
CA SER A 315 17.51 -1.33 7.62
C SER A 315 17.52 -2.58 6.74
N GLU A 316 16.55 -3.48 6.88
CA GLU A 316 16.52 -4.77 6.14
C GLU A 316 15.80 -4.69 4.78
N PHE A 317 14.83 -3.78 4.64
CA PHE A 317 14.13 -3.54 3.37
C PHE A 317 13.58 -2.11 3.32
N PRO A 318 13.44 -1.53 2.11
CA PRO A 318 12.94 -0.18 1.96
C PRO A 318 11.44 -0.10 2.30
N HIS A 319 10.95 1.12 2.50
CA HIS A 319 9.52 1.40 2.57
C HIS A 319 8.85 0.93 1.26
N PRO A 320 7.74 0.18 1.29
CA PRO A 320 7.12 -0.41 0.08
C PRO A 320 6.76 0.59 -1.02
N LEU A 321 6.38 1.81 -0.62
CA LEU A 321 6.09 2.94 -1.52
C LEU A 321 7.34 3.68 -2.06
N SER A 322 8.55 3.20 -1.74
CA SER A 322 9.80 3.74 -2.26
C SER A 322 10.47 2.75 -3.20
N ARG A 323 11.35 3.25 -4.08
CA ARG A 323 12.13 2.42 -5.03
C ARG A 323 13.63 2.42 -4.70
N VAL A 324 13.96 2.57 -3.41
CA VAL A 324 15.34 2.58 -2.95
C VAL A 324 15.93 1.17 -3.04
N LYS A 325 16.90 0.97 -3.92
CA LYS A 325 17.54 -0.35 -4.12
C LYS A 325 18.71 -0.61 -3.16
N GLN A 326 19.35 0.44 -2.66
CA GLN A 326 20.56 0.33 -1.84
C GLN A 326 20.23 0.25 -0.35
N ALA A 327 20.78 -0.76 0.34
CA ALA A 327 20.47 -1.06 1.75
C ALA A 327 20.67 0.11 2.71
N VAL A 328 21.71 0.93 2.48
CA VAL A 328 21.99 2.12 3.31
C VAL A 328 20.86 3.17 3.25
N GLY A 329 20.03 3.16 2.21
CA GLY A 329 18.87 4.05 2.08
C GLY A 329 17.57 3.47 2.62
N TYR A 330 17.51 2.20 3.04
CA TYR A 330 16.27 1.53 3.41
C TYR A 330 15.59 2.21 4.61
N ARG A 331 16.32 2.44 5.70
CA ARG A 331 15.76 3.10 6.88
C ARG A 331 15.32 4.54 6.61
N LEU A 332 16.10 5.26 5.80
CA LEU A 332 15.81 6.64 5.41
C LEU A 332 14.53 6.74 4.56
N SER A 333 14.25 5.73 3.73
CA SER A 333 13.08 5.73 2.86
C SER A 333 11.76 5.89 3.64
N TYR A 334 11.65 5.30 4.83
CA TYR A 334 10.47 5.45 5.69
C TYR A 334 10.25 6.89 6.13
N GLN A 335 11.32 7.57 6.55
CA GLN A 335 11.23 8.98 6.98
C GLN A 335 10.85 9.90 5.82
N VAL A 336 11.36 9.63 4.62
CA VAL A 336 11.02 10.41 3.43
C VAL A 336 9.56 10.21 3.04
N VAL A 337 9.08 8.97 2.99
CA VAL A 337 7.69 8.66 2.66
C VAL A 337 6.72 9.22 3.71
N ASP A 338 7.01 9.04 5.00
CA ASP A 338 6.22 9.61 6.09
C ASP A 338 6.15 11.14 6.01
N GLY A 339 7.29 11.80 5.75
CA GLY A 339 7.35 13.23 5.58
C GLY A 339 6.49 13.74 4.42
N LEU A 340 6.43 12.97 3.32
CA LEU A 340 5.61 13.30 2.15
C LEU A 340 4.12 13.15 2.41
N ILE A 341 3.72 12.03 3.01
CA ILE A 341 2.33 11.79 3.43
C ILE A 341 1.91 12.93 4.36
N TRP A 342 2.72 13.23 5.38
CA TRP A 342 2.44 14.31 6.33
C TRP A 342 2.28 15.67 5.65
N LEU A 343 3.19 16.03 4.75
CA LEU A 343 3.10 17.30 4.01
C LEU A 343 1.80 17.39 3.21
N GLY A 344 1.32 16.27 2.67
CA GLY A 344 0.10 16.17 1.89
C GLY A 344 -1.20 16.23 2.68
N ILE A 345 -1.22 15.83 3.97
CA ILE A 345 -2.46 15.70 4.76
C ILE A 345 -2.49 16.54 6.05
N ARG A 346 -1.39 17.19 6.42
CA ARG A 346 -1.24 17.91 7.70
C ARG A 346 -2.37 18.88 8.01
N ASP A 347 -2.82 19.65 7.02
CA ASP A 347 -3.85 20.66 7.21
C ASP A 347 -5.22 20.01 7.46
N VAL A 348 -5.53 18.91 6.75
CA VAL A 348 -6.73 18.07 7.01
C VAL A 348 -6.70 17.52 8.44
N ILE A 349 -5.56 16.96 8.85
CA ILE A 349 -5.37 16.42 10.20
C ILE A 349 -5.50 17.52 11.27
N ASN A 350 -4.88 18.68 11.07
CA ASN A 350 -4.96 19.77 12.04
C ASN A 350 -6.35 20.39 12.11
N ASP A 351 -7.09 20.44 10.98
CA ASP A 351 -8.49 20.85 10.97
C ASP A 351 -9.35 19.86 11.75
N PHE A 352 -9.16 18.56 11.54
CA PHE A 352 -9.82 17.49 12.29
C PHE A 352 -9.52 17.58 13.79
N ARG A 353 -8.24 17.71 14.17
CA ARG A 353 -7.81 17.86 15.57
C ARG A 353 -8.48 19.05 16.24
N LYS A 354 -8.47 20.22 15.59
CA LYS A 354 -9.02 21.46 16.16
C LYS A 354 -10.56 21.44 16.21
N LYS A 355 -11.22 21.10 15.10
CA LYS A 355 -12.67 21.23 14.96
C LYS A 355 -13.43 20.08 15.61
N LYS A 356 -12.96 18.84 15.43
CA LYS A 356 -13.66 17.62 15.88
C LYS A 356 -13.11 17.10 17.21
N LEU A 357 -11.80 16.91 17.32
CA LEU A 357 -11.21 16.27 18.52
C LEU A 357 -10.94 17.22 19.68
N LYS A 358 -11.00 18.54 19.45
CA LYS A 358 -10.64 19.59 20.42
C LYS A 358 -9.20 19.45 20.95
N LEU A 359 -8.32 18.89 20.14
CA LEU A 359 -6.90 18.75 20.42
C LEU A 359 -6.11 19.92 19.83
N ARG A 360 -4.93 20.17 20.40
CA ARG A 360 -3.99 21.15 19.85
C ARG A 360 -3.48 20.65 18.49
N PRO A 361 -3.27 21.54 17.49
CA PRO A 361 -2.63 21.16 16.24
C PRO A 361 -1.25 20.53 16.47
N VAL A 362 -0.87 19.56 15.63
CA VAL A 362 0.49 19.01 15.62
C VAL A 362 1.43 20.07 15.04
N THR A 363 2.42 20.45 15.85
CA THR A 363 3.46 21.42 15.48
C THR A 363 4.55 20.75 14.63
N TYR A 364 5.28 21.56 13.86
CA TYR A 364 6.35 21.08 12.97
C TYR A 364 7.54 20.45 13.71
N LEU A 365 7.76 20.87 14.97
CA LEU A 365 8.81 20.39 15.87
C LEU A 365 8.46 19.09 16.59
N SER A 366 7.18 18.71 16.62
CA SER A 366 6.81 17.37 17.04
C SER A 366 7.33 16.44 15.96
N ASN A 367 8.20 15.49 16.31
CA ASN A 367 8.75 14.49 15.40
C ASN A 367 7.58 13.63 14.86
N SER A 368 6.86 14.16 13.87
CA SER A 368 5.58 13.68 13.38
C SER A 368 5.82 12.55 12.38
N ASN A 369 6.57 11.54 12.83
CA ASN A 369 6.67 10.30 12.11
C ASN A 369 5.29 9.63 12.18
N SER A 370 4.81 9.07 11.07
CA SER A 370 3.62 8.21 11.06
C SER A 370 3.82 7.00 11.99
N PHE A 371 5.10 6.67 12.28
CA PHE A 371 5.54 5.78 13.33
C PHE A 371 5.66 6.48 14.69
N HIS A 372 4.81 6.11 15.65
CA HIS A 372 4.97 6.50 17.05
C HIS A 372 5.67 5.36 17.81
N PRO A 373 6.88 5.57 18.38
CA PRO A 373 7.66 4.50 19.04
C PRO A 373 6.91 3.78 20.16
N ASP A 374 5.95 4.46 20.78
CA ASP A 374 5.17 3.88 21.86
C ASP A 374 3.93 3.09 21.47
N VAL A 375 3.52 3.17 20.20
CA VAL A 375 2.35 2.43 19.69
C VAL A 375 2.81 1.04 19.26
N PRO A 376 2.13 -0.04 19.68
CA PRO A 376 2.44 -1.39 19.22
C PRO A 376 2.01 -1.59 17.76
N TYR A 377 2.81 -2.37 17.03
CA TYR A 377 2.56 -2.76 15.64
C TYR A 377 2.56 -4.28 15.50
N GLY A 378 1.55 -4.84 14.85
CA GLY A 378 1.44 -6.24 14.49
C GLY A 378 1.42 -6.42 12.97
N TYR A 379 2.37 -7.17 12.44
CA TYR A 379 2.47 -7.45 11.01
C TYR A 379 1.91 -8.83 10.69
N ILE A 380 0.86 -8.85 9.87
CA ILE A 380 0.05 -10.05 9.59
C ILE A 380 0.57 -10.80 8.35
N TRP A 381 1.85 -11.14 8.39
CA TRP A 381 2.51 -12.00 7.41
C TRP A 381 3.31 -13.12 8.07
N SER A 382 3.61 -14.16 7.28
CA SER A 382 4.42 -15.28 7.76
C SER A 382 5.85 -14.85 8.10
N PRO A 383 6.36 -15.14 9.32
CA PRO A 383 7.77 -14.94 9.66
C PRO A 383 8.71 -15.85 8.85
N HIS A 384 8.21 -16.93 8.24
CA HIS A 384 8.98 -17.79 7.34
C HIS A 384 9.12 -17.22 5.92
N LEU A 385 8.26 -16.26 5.54
CA LEU A 385 8.40 -15.48 4.32
C LEU A 385 9.21 -14.21 4.55
N VAL A 386 8.82 -13.42 5.56
CA VAL A 386 9.50 -12.18 5.95
C VAL A 386 9.78 -12.25 7.45
N PRO A 387 11.01 -12.65 7.84
CA PRO A 387 11.40 -12.67 9.24
C PRO A 387 11.28 -11.29 9.88
N LYS A 388 11.06 -11.25 11.20
CA LYS A 388 11.12 -10.00 11.96
C LYS A 388 12.53 -9.41 11.85
N PRO A 389 12.67 -8.16 11.35
CA PRO A 389 13.94 -7.47 11.33
C PRO A 389 14.59 -7.38 12.70
N LYS A 390 15.92 -7.54 12.73
CA LYS A 390 16.72 -7.49 13.97
C LYS A 390 16.74 -6.11 14.63
N ASP A 391 16.49 -5.06 13.85
CA ASP A 391 16.42 -3.68 14.34
C ASP A 391 15.00 -3.25 14.79
N TRP A 392 14.04 -4.19 14.81
CA TRP A 392 12.72 -3.96 15.41
C TRP A 392 12.69 -4.33 16.90
N GLY A 393 12.12 -3.43 17.69
CA GLY A 393 11.97 -3.59 19.14
C GLY A 393 10.85 -4.56 19.57
N PRO A 394 10.59 -4.66 20.89
CA PRO A 394 9.61 -5.59 21.45
C PRO A 394 8.15 -5.19 21.20
N LYS A 395 7.89 -3.93 20.83
CA LYS A 395 6.55 -3.39 20.48
C LYS A 395 6.11 -3.72 19.05
N ILE A 396 6.93 -4.44 18.29
CA ILE A 396 6.63 -4.83 16.91
C ILE A 396 6.63 -6.35 16.84
N ASP A 397 5.50 -6.94 16.45
CA ASP A 397 5.33 -8.38 16.30
C ASP A 397 5.09 -8.74 14.83
N VAL A 398 5.57 -9.91 14.41
CA VAL A 398 5.21 -10.55 13.13
C VAL A 398 4.42 -11.78 13.51
N VAL A 399 3.13 -11.79 13.20
CA VAL A 399 2.18 -12.73 13.84
C VAL A 399 1.77 -13.90 12.95
N GLY A 400 2.10 -13.87 11.65
CA GLY A 400 1.59 -14.83 10.67
C GLY A 400 0.46 -14.24 9.84
N PHE A 401 0.16 -14.87 8.69
CA PHE A 401 -0.96 -14.45 7.86
C PHE A 401 -2.31 -14.77 8.53
N CYS A 402 -3.24 -13.81 8.47
CA CYS A 402 -4.59 -13.98 9.01
C CYS A 402 -5.54 -14.43 7.89
N PHE A 403 -5.78 -15.74 7.80
CA PHE A 403 -6.68 -16.32 6.81
C PHE A 403 -8.13 -16.34 7.30
N LEU A 404 -9.06 -16.18 6.36
CA LEU A 404 -10.49 -16.41 6.58
C LEU A 404 -10.87 -17.62 5.72
N ASP A 405 -11.49 -18.63 6.34
CA ASP A 405 -12.02 -19.79 5.62
C ASP A 405 -13.28 -19.37 4.86
N LEU A 406 -13.12 -19.17 3.55
CA LEU A 406 -14.18 -18.80 2.62
C LEU A 406 -14.67 -20.02 1.83
N ALA A 407 -13.87 -21.08 1.79
CA ALA A 407 -14.17 -22.32 1.08
C ALA A 407 -15.22 -23.18 1.79
N SER A 408 -15.37 -23.06 3.11
CA SER A 408 -16.21 -23.98 3.92
C SER A 408 -17.65 -24.16 3.42
N ASN A 409 -18.24 -23.10 2.85
CA ASN A 409 -19.62 -23.10 2.31
C ASN A 409 -19.65 -22.82 0.80
N TYR A 410 -18.52 -22.95 0.12
CA TYR A 410 -18.42 -22.67 -1.30
C TYR A 410 -18.72 -23.93 -2.11
N GLU A 411 -19.72 -23.85 -2.97
CA GLU A 411 -20.02 -24.88 -3.96
C GLU A 411 -19.45 -24.44 -5.32
N PRO A 412 -18.39 -25.10 -5.82
CA PRO A 412 -17.82 -24.77 -7.12
C PRO A 412 -18.79 -25.13 -8.25
N PRO A 413 -18.87 -24.32 -9.33
CA PRO A 413 -19.69 -24.67 -10.50
C PRO A 413 -19.27 -26.02 -11.10
N GLU A 414 -20.25 -26.84 -11.48
CA GLU A 414 -20.01 -28.19 -12.03
C GLU A 414 -19.10 -28.15 -13.27
N GLU A 415 -19.27 -27.15 -14.13
CA GLU A 415 -18.40 -26.94 -15.30
C GLU A 415 -16.94 -26.70 -14.93
N LEU A 416 -16.67 -25.98 -13.85
CA LEU A 416 -15.30 -25.75 -13.37
C LEU A 416 -14.70 -27.04 -12.83
N VAL A 417 -15.45 -27.80 -12.03
CA VAL A 417 -15.00 -29.07 -11.47
C VAL A 417 -14.68 -30.06 -12.57
N LYS A 418 -15.61 -30.25 -13.51
CA LYS A 418 -15.43 -31.14 -14.66
C LYS A 418 -14.20 -30.75 -15.49
N TRP A 419 -14.05 -29.45 -15.78
CA TRP A 419 -12.87 -28.98 -16.48
C TRP A 419 -11.60 -29.28 -15.68
N LEU A 420 -11.56 -29.02 -14.37
CA LEU A 420 -10.39 -29.34 -13.54
C LEU A 420 -10.03 -30.82 -13.58
N GLU A 421 -11.01 -31.72 -13.53
CA GLU A 421 -10.84 -33.18 -13.55
C GLU A 421 -10.37 -33.73 -14.92
N ASP A 422 -10.74 -33.06 -16.02
CA ASP A 422 -10.43 -33.49 -17.39
C ASP A 422 -8.94 -33.29 -17.81
N GLY A 423 -8.04 -32.96 -16.88
CA GLY A 423 -6.61 -32.85 -17.20
C GLY A 423 -5.70 -32.49 -16.01
N GLU A 424 -4.46 -32.12 -16.32
CA GLU A 424 -3.47 -31.73 -15.30
C GLU A 424 -3.86 -30.42 -14.59
N LYS A 425 -3.31 -30.23 -13.38
CA LYS A 425 -3.54 -29.02 -12.57
C LYS A 425 -3.17 -27.75 -13.36
N PRO A 426 -4.07 -26.77 -13.49
CA PRO A 426 -3.82 -25.57 -14.28
C PRO A 426 -2.93 -24.55 -13.56
N ILE A 427 -2.45 -23.58 -14.31
CA ILE A 427 -1.86 -22.34 -13.78
C ILE A 427 -2.97 -21.30 -13.62
N TYR A 428 -3.14 -20.76 -12.41
CA TYR A 428 -4.04 -19.63 -12.20
C TYR A 428 -3.38 -18.32 -12.65
N ILE A 429 -4.13 -17.46 -13.32
CA ILE A 429 -3.67 -16.14 -13.76
C ILE A 429 -4.77 -15.11 -13.45
N GLY A 430 -4.45 -14.15 -12.58
CA GLY A 430 -5.42 -13.12 -12.19
C GLY A 430 -4.80 -11.92 -11.50
N PHE A 431 -5.12 -10.72 -11.99
CA PHE A 431 -4.60 -9.45 -11.48
C PHE A 431 -5.58 -8.72 -10.55
N GLY A 432 -6.65 -9.39 -10.12
CA GLY A 432 -7.65 -8.83 -9.21
C GLY A 432 -8.51 -7.75 -9.88
N SER A 433 -9.07 -6.84 -9.08
CA SER A 433 -9.93 -5.75 -9.56
C SER A 433 -9.16 -4.52 -10.08
N LEU A 434 -7.96 -4.72 -10.65
CA LEU A 434 -7.14 -3.64 -11.17
C LEU A 434 -7.47 -3.38 -12.66
N PRO A 435 -7.71 -2.12 -13.07
CA PRO A 435 -7.84 -1.81 -14.49
C PRO A 435 -6.49 -2.04 -15.18
N VAL A 436 -6.52 -2.89 -16.21
CA VAL A 436 -5.38 -3.18 -17.09
C VAL A 436 -5.49 -2.25 -18.30
N GLN A 437 -4.39 -1.62 -18.73
CA GLN A 437 -4.42 -0.66 -19.84
C GLN A 437 -4.73 -1.32 -21.19
N GLU A 438 -4.12 -2.48 -21.47
CA GLU A 438 -4.30 -3.24 -22.71
C GLU A 438 -4.73 -4.70 -22.39
N PRO A 439 -5.97 -4.92 -21.91
CA PRO A 439 -6.40 -6.24 -21.43
C PRO A 439 -6.45 -7.31 -22.53
N GLU A 440 -6.77 -6.96 -23.78
CA GLU A 440 -6.77 -7.93 -24.88
C GLU A 440 -5.37 -8.42 -25.19
N LYS A 441 -4.39 -7.51 -25.31
CA LYS A 441 -2.99 -7.83 -25.57
C LYS A 441 -2.37 -8.67 -24.44
N MET A 442 -2.67 -8.32 -23.18
CA MET A 442 -2.23 -9.10 -22.03
C MET A 442 -2.85 -10.51 -22.04
N THR A 443 -4.14 -10.62 -22.38
CA THR A 443 -4.82 -11.92 -22.54
C THR A 443 -4.20 -12.75 -23.66
N GLU A 444 -3.86 -12.15 -24.79
CA GLU A 444 -3.19 -12.83 -25.91
C GLU A 444 -1.82 -13.37 -25.49
N ILE A 445 -1.01 -12.56 -24.81
CA ILE A 445 0.29 -12.99 -24.26
C ILE A 445 0.11 -14.18 -23.30
N ILE A 446 -0.89 -14.12 -22.42
CA ILE A 446 -1.18 -15.19 -21.46
C ILE A 446 -1.51 -16.51 -22.18
N VAL A 447 -2.43 -16.47 -23.15
CA VAL A 447 -2.85 -17.66 -23.88
C VAL A 447 -1.70 -18.24 -24.70
N GLN A 448 -0.93 -17.39 -25.38
CA GLN A 448 0.25 -17.84 -26.13
C GLN A 448 1.31 -18.46 -25.20
N ALA A 449 1.54 -17.89 -24.01
CA ALA A 449 2.50 -18.44 -23.07
C ALA A 449 2.07 -19.83 -22.54
N LEU A 450 0.78 -20.00 -22.24
CA LEU A 450 0.21 -21.29 -21.83
C LEU A 450 0.36 -22.33 -22.96
N GLU A 451 0.05 -21.96 -24.19
CA GLU A 451 0.21 -22.82 -25.37
C GLU A 451 1.68 -23.24 -25.58
N MET A 452 2.61 -22.28 -25.56
CA MET A 452 4.05 -22.54 -25.72
C MET A 452 4.67 -23.38 -24.60
N THR A 453 4.07 -23.38 -23.42
CA THR A 453 4.52 -24.16 -22.27
C THR A 453 3.74 -25.47 -22.10
N GLY A 454 2.74 -25.71 -22.96
CA GLY A 454 1.88 -26.90 -22.90
C GLY A 454 1.03 -26.95 -21.64
N GLN A 455 0.73 -25.81 -21.03
CA GLN A 455 0.03 -25.72 -19.74
C GLN A 455 -1.43 -25.36 -19.92
N ARG A 456 -2.26 -25.92 -19.05
CA ARG A 456 -3.65 -25.49 -18.87
C ARG A 456 -3.69 -24.25 -17.99
N GLY A 457 -4.64 -23.36 -18.21
CA GLY A 457 -4.73 -22.11 -17.47
C GLY A 457 -6.14 -21.74 -17.04
N ILE A 458 -6.25 -21.15 -15.85
CA ILE A 458 -7.46 -20.46 -15.40
C ILE A 458 -7.18 -18.97 -15.48
N ILE A 459 -7.98 -18.23 -16.24
CA ILE A 459 -7.90 -16.77 -16.32
C ILE A 459 -9.07 -16.20 -15.53
N ASN A 460 -8.77 -15.51 -14.43
CA ASN A 460 -9.77 -14.75 -13.70
C ASN A 460 -10.05 -13.44 -14.45
N LYS A 461 -11.28 -13.28 -14.96
CA LYS A 461 -11.69 -12.09 -15.73
C LYS A 461 -11.51 -10.80 -14.93
N GLY A 462 -11.80 -10.87 -13.63
CA GLY A 462 -11.75 -9.74 -12.70
C GLY A 462 -12.52 -8.51 -13.19
N TRP A 463 -12.19 -7.35 -12.64
CA TRP A 463 -12.73 -6.04 -13.10
C TRP A 463 -11.91 -5.46 -14.26
N GLY A 464 -10.73 -6.03 -14.54
CA GLY A 464 -9.78 -5.56 -15.55
C GLY A 464 -10.07 -6.00 -16.98
N GLY A 465 -11.14 -6.78 -17.21
CA GLY A 465 -11.56 -7.18 -18.56
C GLY A 465 -10.67 -8.25 -19.22
N LEU A 466 -9.96 -9.05 -18.42
CA LEU A 466 -9.16 -10.17 -18.96
C LEU A 466 -10.06 -11.28 -19.49
N GLY A 467 -9.55 -12.05 -20.45
CA GLY A 467 -10.24 -13.25 -20.93
C GLY A 467 -11.18 -13.03 -22.11
N ASN A 468 -11.20 -11.84 -22.72
CA ASN A 468 -11.85 -11.63 -24.02
C ASN A 468 -11.06 -12.32 -25.13
N LEU A 469 -11.34 -13.59 -25.36
CA LEU A 469 -10.71 -14.39 -26.42
C LEU A 469 -11.52 -14.31 -27.71
N LYS A 470 -10.82 -14.18 -28.85
CA LYS A 470 -11.45 -14.24 -30.19
C LYS A 470 -12.07 -15.60 -30.45
N GLU A 471 -11.42 -16.66 -29.98
CA GLU A 471 -11.87 -18.05 -30.10
C GLU A 471 -11.65 -18.76 -28.75
N PRO A 472 -12.61 -19.58 -28.28
CA PRO A 472 -12.41 -20.43 -27.11
C PRO A 472 -11.22 -21.38 -27.31
N LYS A 473 -10.49 -21.65 -26.23
CA LYS A 473 -9.37 -22.60 -26.20
C LYS A 473 -9.63 -23.62 -25.10
N ASP A 474 -9.64 -24.91 -25.43
CA ASP A 474 -10.01 -25.98 -24.48
C ASP A 474 -9.08 -26.04 -23.25
N PHE A 475 -7.82 -25.61 -23.39
CA PHE A 475 -6.84 -25.54 -22.30
C PHE A 475 -6.97 -24.27 -21.44
N VAL A 476 -7.95 -23.39 -21.69
CA VAL A 476 -8.20 -22.17 -20.93
C VAL A 476 -9.61 -22.18 -20.35
N TYR A 477 -9.72 -22.03 -19.03
CA TYR A 477 -11.00 -21.78 -18.36
C TYR A 477 -11.11 -20.32 -17.92
N LEU A 478 -12.19 -19.66 -18.32
CA LEU A 478 -12.47 -18.28 -17.90
C LEU A 478 -13.29 -18.29 -16.62
N LEU A 479 -12.68 -17.82 -15.54
CA LEU A 479 -13.25 -17.82 -14.20
C LEU A 479 -13.74 -16.43 -13.82
N ASP A 480 -14.89 -16.37 -13.15
CA ASP A 480 -15.32 -15.18 -12.42
C ASP A 480 -14.71 -15.20 -11.00
N ASN A 481 -15.51 -14.94 -9.96
CA ASN A 481 -15.01 -14.97 -8.58
C ASN A 481 -15.07 -16.37 -7.97
N CYS A 482 -13.95 -16.83 -7.42
CA CYS A 482 -13.83 -18.09 -6.68
C CYS A 482 -12.95 -17.87 -5.44
N PRO A 483 -13.27 -18.46 -4.28
CA PRO A 483 -12.40 -18.42 -3.10
C PRO A 483 -11.02 -19.02 -3.41
N HIS A 484 -9.96 -18.24 -3.16
CA HIS A 484 -8.59 -18.65 -3.48
C HIS A 484 -8.09 -19.80 -2.58
N ASP A 485 -8.60 -19.91 -1.36
CA ASP A 485 -8.32 -21.00 -0.42
C ASP A 485 -8.84 -22.36 -0.92
N TRP A 486 -9.88 -22.37 -1.75
CA TRP A 486 -10.30 -23.57 -2.49
C TRP A 486 -9.55 -23.73 -3.81
N LEU A 487 -9.55 -22.67 -4.63
CA LEU A 487 -9.07 -22.73 -6.02
C LEU A 487 -7.58 -23.05 -6.12
N PHE A 488 -6.73 -22.41 -5.31
CA PHE A 488 -5.29 -22.57 -5.46
C PHE A 488 -4.80 -23.96 -5.07
N LEU A 489 -5.54 -24.71 -4.25
CA LEU A 489 -5.26 -26.13 -3.98
C LEU A 489 -5.36 -27.00 -5.25
N GLN A 490 -6.15 -26.54 -6.22
CA GLN A 490 -6.32 -27.19 -7.52
C GLN A 490 -5.29 -26.72 -8.56
N CYS A 491 -4.46 -25.71 -8.26
CA CYS A 491 -3.51 -25.14 -9.20
C CYS A 491 -2.09 -25.71 -9.05
N ALA A 492 -1.35 -25.76 -10.15
CA ALA A 492 0.07 -26.09 -10.17
C ALA A 492 0.93 -24.89 -9.72
N ALA A 493 0.59 -23.70 -10.23
CA ALA A 493 1.27 -22.44 -9.98
C ALA A 493 0.30 -21.25 -10.11
N VAL A 494 0.72 -20.06 -9.66
CA VAL A 494 -0.12 -18.86 -9.59
C VAL A 494 0.63 -17.65 -10.18
N VAL A 495 0.00 -16.93 -11.09
CA VAL A 495 0.45 -15.62 -11.60
C VAL A 495 -0.54 -14.55 -11.15
N HIS A 496 -0.05 -13.55 -10.42
CA HIS A 496 -0.93 -12.52 -9.88
C HIS A 496 -0.26 -11.16 -9.69
N HIS A 497 -1.05 -10.15 -9.36
CA HIS A 497 -0.59 -8.77 -9.19
C HIS A 497 0.35 -8.56 -7.99
N GLY A 498 0.33 -9.42 -6.97
CA GLY A 498 1.22 -9.31 -5.81
C GLY A 498 0.58 -8.71 -4.58
N GLY A 499 -0.75 -8.62 -4.49
CA GLY A 499 -1.40 -8.21 -3.25
C GLY A 499 -1.08 -9.19 -2.11
N ALA A 500 -0.92 -8.68 -0.90
CA ALA A 500 -0.53 -9.46 0.28
C ALA A 500 -1.39 -10.72 0.47
N GLY A 501 -2.72 -10.58 0.39
CA GLY A 501 -3.66 -11.69 0.58
C GLY A 501 -3.58 -12.78 -0.50
N THR A 502 -3.46 -12.40 -1.78
CA THR A 502 -3.32 -13.37 -2.88
C THR A 502 -1.96 -14.08 -2.81
N THR A 503 -0.90 -13.34 -2.48
CA THR A 503 0.44 -13.90 -2.24
C THR A 503 0.39 -14.92 -1.11
N ALA A 504 -0.22 -14.57 0.01
CA ALA A 504 -0.39 -15.47 1.15
C ALA A 504 -1.16 -16.74 0.79
N ALA A 505 -2.27 -16.61 0.05
CA ALA A 505 -3.10 -17.75 -0.37
C ALA A 505 -2.32 -18.69 -1.31
N GLY A 506 -1.59 -18.15 -2.29
CA GLY A 506 -0.79 -18.94 -3.22
C GLY A 506 0.31 -19.72 -2.51
N LEU A 507 1.04 -19.05 -1.60
CA LEU A 507 2.09 -19.69 -0.82
C LEU A 507 1.54 -20.74 0.16
N LYS A 508 0.39 -20.48 0.81
CA LYS A 508 -0.29 -21.45 1.68
C LYS A 508 -0.71 -22.71 0.91
N ALA A 509 -1.16 -22.56 -0.33
CA ALA A 509 -1.51 -23.67 -1.21
C ALA A 509 -0.29 -24.40 -1.82
N ALA A 510 0.93 -24.07 -1.35
CA ALA A 510 2.19 -24.58 -1.89
C ALA A 510 2.37 -24.32 -3.39
N CYS A 511 1.79 -23.25 -3.93
CA CYS A 511 1.96 -22.87 -5.33
C CYS A 511 3.20 -21.99 -5.53
N PRO A 512 4.15 -22.40 -6.39
CA PRO A 512 5.08 -21.48 -7.00
C PRO A 512 4.35 -20.26 -7.58
N THR A 513 4.88 -19.07 -7.32
CA THR A 513 4.15 -17.81 -7.54
C THR A 513 4.96 -16.83 -8.37
N THR A 514 4.39 -16.32 -9.46
CA THR A 514 4.94 -15.18 -10.22
C THR A 514 4.15 -13.92 -9.91
N VAL A 515 4.86 -12.85 -9.57
CA VAL A 515 4.27 -11.55 -9.27
C VAL A 515 4.46 -10.58 -10.43
N VAL A 516 3.36 -9.99 -10.91
CA VAL A 516 3.31 -8.94 -11.92
C VAL A 516 2.84 -7.65 -11.25
N PRO A 517 3.73 -6.86 -10.61
CA PRO A 517 3.29 -5.73 -9.82
C PRO A 517 2.82 -4.56 -10.69
N PHE A 518 1.72 -3.96 -10.26
CA PHE A 518 1.16 -2.72 -10.79
C PHE A 518 1.54 -1.54 -9.89
N PHE A 519 1.38 -1.66 -8.56
CA PHE A 519 1.62 -0.54 -7.63
C PHE A 519 1.73 -0.94 -6.16
N GLY A 520 2.00 0.04 -5.29
CA GLY A 520 1.89 -0.11 -3.85
C GLY A 520 2.91 -1.09 -3.28
N ASP A 521 2.44 -2.05 -2.49
CA ASP A 521 3.22 -3.10 -1.84
C ASP A 521 3.54 -4.29 -2.74
N GLN A 522 2.95 -4.36 -3.93
CA GLN A 522 3.08 -5.50 -4.83
C GLN A 522 4.53 -5.80 -5.25
N PRO A 523 5.39 -4.81 -5.57
CA PRO A 523 6.80 -5.08 -5.84
C PRO A 523 7.53 -5.67 -4.64
N PHE A 524 7.21 -5.20 -3.42
CA PHE A 524 7.81 -5.73 -2.19
C PHE A 524 7.49 -7.23 -2.06
N TRP A 525 6.23 -7.64 -2.25
CA TRP A 525 5.86 -9.05 -2.21
C TRP A 525 6.50 -9.89 -3.30
N GLY A 526 6.56 -9.36 -4.53
CA GLY A 526 7.29 -10.01 -5.62
C GLY A 526 8.76 -10.25 -5.29
N GLU A 527 9.43 -9.26 -4.70
CA GLU A 527 10.80 -9.41 -4.22
C GLU A 527 10.92 -10.44 -3.08
N ARG A 528 9.97 -10.48 -2.14
CA ARG A 528 9.98 -11.47 -1.03
C ARG A 528 9.80 -12.89 -1.55
N VAL A 529 8.86 -13.09 -2.47
CA VAL A 529 8.63 -14.37 -3.17
C VAL A 529 9.90 -14.82 -3.90
N HIS A 530 10.52 -13.91 -4.66
CA HIS A 530 11.75 -14.19 -5.38
C HIS A 530 12.92 -14.53 -4.45
N ALA A 531 13.14 -13.71 -3.42
CA ALA A 531 14.22 -13.90 -2.45
C ALA A 531 14.09 -15.24 -1.69
N ARG A 532 12.87 -15.73 -1.49
CA ARG A 532 12.60 -17.04 -0.89
C ARG A 532 12.74 -18.21 -1.87
N GLY A 533 12.90 -17.93 -3.17
CA GLY A 533 13.09 -18.94 -4.21
C GLY A 533 11.80 -19.69 -4.60
N VAL A 534 10.64 -19.21 -4.16
CA VAL A 534 9.32 -19.80 -4.45
C VAL A 534 8.65 -19.14 -5.67
N GLY A 535 9.39 -18.32 -6.40
CA GLY A 535 8.97 -17.65 -7.62
C GLY A 535 10.14 -16.97 -8.34
N PRO A 536 9.95 -16.62 -9.63
CA PRO A 536 10.93 -15.85 -10.38
C PRO A 536 10.98 -14.40 -9.90
N ALA A 537 11.94 -13.62 -10.43
CA ALA A 537 11.95 -12.18 -10.21
C ALA A 537 10.62 -11.55 -10.71
N PRO A 538 10.08 -10.53 -10.01
CA PRO A 538 8.81 -9.92 -10.41
C PRO A 538 8.90 -9.28 -11.80
N ILE A 539 7.84 -9.42 -12.59
CA ILE A 539 7.74 -8.86 -13.94
C ILE A 539 6.98 -7.56 -13.84
N SER A 540 7.65 -6.41 -13.94
CA SER A 540 6.96 -5.12 -14.00
C SER A 540 5.88 -5.15 -15.08
N VAL A 541 4.70 -4.62 -14.79
CA VAL A 541 3.59 -4.57 -15.75
C VAL A 541 4.00 -3.88 -17.07
N ASP A 542 4.85 -2.86 -17.00
CA ASP A 542 5.35 -2.12 -18.16
C ASP A 542 6.28 -2.96 -19.05
N GLU A 543 6.84 -4.05 -18.50
CA GLU A 543 7.73 -4.95 -19.21
C GLU A 543 7.10 -6.34 -19.42
N PHE A 544 5.79 -6.47 -19.23
CA PHE A 544 5.09 -7.74 -19.38
C PHE A 544 5.12 -8.19 -20.85
N SER A 545 5.80 -9.30 -21.11
CA SER A 545 5.99 -9.86 -22.46
C SER A 545 5.83 -11.38 -22.46
N LEU A 546 5.62 -11.94 -23.65
CA LEU A 546 5.52 -13.37 -23.87
C LEU A 546 6.76 -14.11 -23.38
N GLU A 547 7.95 -13.61 -23.71
CA GLU A 547 9.23 -14.26 -23.35
C GLU A 547 9.40 -14.32 -21.83
N LYS A 548 9.08 -13.22 -21.13
CA LYS A 548 9.17 -13.16 -19.67
C LYS A 548 8.15 -14.07 -18.99
N LEU A 549 6.91 -14.11 -19.49
CA LEU A 549 5.88 -14.98 -18.92
C LEU A 549 6.21 -16.46 -19.15
N VAL A 550 6.68 -16.84 -20.35
CA VAL A 550 7.12 -18.21 -20.64
C VAL A 550 8.29 -18.61 -19.74
N ALA A 551 9.28 -17.73 -19.55
CA ALA A 551 10.40 -17.99 -18.66
C ALA A 551 9.94 -18.15 -17.20
N ALA A 552 9.00 -17.31 -16.75
CA ALA A 552 8.42 -17.39 -15.42
C ALA A 552 7.62 -18.68 -15.18
N ILE A 553 6.80 -19.10 -16.14
CA ILE A 553 6.07 -20.38 -16.08
C ILE A 553 7.05 -21.54 -15.97
N ARG A 554 8.06 -21.60 -16.85
CA ARG A 554 9.08 -22.65 -16.79
C ARG A 554 9.83 -22.68 -15.46
N PHE A 555 10.16 -21.51 -14.91
CA PHE A 555 10.77 -21.42 -13.58
C PHE A 555 9.84 -21.99 -12.50
N MET A 556 8.57 -21.58 -12.47
CA MET A 556 7.60 -22.06 -11.48
C MET A 556 7.39 -23.57 -11.54
N LEU A 557 7.49 -24.17 -12.72
CA LEU A 557 7.34 -25.62 -12.95
C LEU A 557 8.61 -26.43 -12.67
N ASP A 558 9.74 -25.79 -12.36
CA ASP A 558 10.94 -26.50 -11.91
C ASP A 558 10.63 -27.23 -10.59
N PRO A 559 10.86 -28.57 -10.51
CA PRO A 559 10.61 -29.35 -9.29
C PRO A 559 11.24 -28.75 -8.03
N LYS A 560 12.43 -28.15 -8.13
CA LYS A 560 13.10 -27.51 -6.97
C LYS A 560 12.35 -26.28 -6.46
N VAL A 561 11.69 -25.55 -7.36
CA VAL A 561 10.86 -24.40 -6.97
C VAL A 561 9.60 -24.90 -6.28
N LYS A 562 9.00 -25.98 -6.78
CA LYS A 562 7.86 -26.64 -6.14
C LYS A 562 8.21 -27.19 -4.74
N GLU A 563 9.36 -27.86 -4.59
CA GLU A 563 9.86 -28.34 -3.30
C GLU A 563 9.97 -27.19 -2.28
N ARG A 564 10.59 -26.07 -2.65
CA ARG A 564 10.67 -24.88 -1.78
C ARG A 564 9.31 -24.30 -1.43
N ALA A 565 8.37 -24.29 -2.36
CA ALA A 565 7.00 -23.83 -2.11
C ALA A 565 6.28 -24.74 -1.10
N VAL A 566 6.46 -26.06 -1.20
CA VAL A 566 5.93 -27.05 -0.26
C VAL A 566 6.57 -26.91 1.13
N GLU A 567 7.89 -26.72 1.20
CA GLU A 567 8.59 -26.47 2.47
C GLU A 567 8.08 -25.21 3.18
N LEU A 568 7.89 -24.12 2.42
CA LEU A 568 7.35 -22.88 2.97
C LEU A 568 5.90 -23.06 3.43
N ALA A 569 5.05 -23.70 2.63
CA ALA A 569 3.66 -23.97 2.99
C ALA A 569 3.55 -24.81 4.27
N LYS A 570 4.40 -25.84 4.40
CA LYS A 570 4.48 -26.67 5.61
C LYS A 570 4.95 -25.90 6.84
N ALA A 571 5.88 -24.96 6.66
CA ALA A 571 6.28 -24.06 7.75
C ALA A 571 5.11 -23.14 8.16
N MET A 572 4.36 -22.63 7.19
CA MET A 572 3.16 -21.80 7.40
C MET A 572 1.97 -22.56 7.99
N GLU A 573 1.90 -23.89 7.83
CA GLU A 573 0.80 -24.73 8.34
C GLU A 573 0.68 -24.67 9.88
N ASN A 574 1.81 -24.47 10.57
CA ASN A 574 1.84 -24.34 12.02
C ASN A 574 1.61 -22.90 12.51
N GLU A 575 1.39 -21.96 11.59
CA GLU A 575 1.09 -20.56 11.92
C GLU A 575 -0.43 -20.36 12.08
N ASP A 576 -0.83 -19.77 13.20
CA ASP A 576 -2.18 -19.20 13.36
C ASP A 576 -2.05 -17.69 13.53
N GLY A 577 -2.04 -16.97 12.40
CA GLY A 577 -1.92 -15.51 12.40
C GLY A 577 -3.08 -14.80 13.08
N VAL A 578 -4.27 -15.39 13.06
CA VAL A 578 -5.47 -14.82 13.67
C VAL A 578 -5.35 -14.85 15.19
N THR A 579 -5.04 -16.02 15.76
CA THR A 579 -4.76 -16.16 17.20
C THR A 579 -3.50 -15.37 17.58
N GLY A 580 -2.47 -15.36 16.73
CA GLY A 580 -1.26 -14.56 16.92
C GLY A 580 -1.55 -13.06 17.04
N ALA A 581 -2.43 -12.52 16.20
CA ALA A 581 -2.86 -11.12 16.26
C ALA A 581 -3.60 -10.80 17.56
N VAL A 582 -4.53 -11.67 18.00
CA VAL A 582 -5.25 -11.50 19.27
C VAL A 582 -4.30 -11.57 20.47
N LYS A 583 -3.35 -12.53 20.46
CA LYS A 583 -2.30 -12.64 21.49
C LYS A 583 -1.40 -11.39 21.52
N ALA A 584 -0.97 -10.89 20.36
CA ALA A 584 -0.20 -9.66 20.27
C ALA A 584 -0.99 -8.46 20.80
N PHE A 585 -2.30 -8.39 20.52
CA PHE A 585 -3.15 -7.35 21.10
C PHE A 585 -3.22 -7.43 22.62
N TYR A 586 -3.47 -8.61 23.21
CA TYR A 586 -3.49 -8.77 24.67
C TYR A 586 -2.15 -8.49 25.33
N LYS A 587 -1.04 -8.91 24.70
CA LYS A 587 0.33 -8.62 25.15
C LYS A 587 0.58 -7.12 25.32
N HIS A 588 0.07 -6.29 24.41
CA HIS A 588 0.31 -4.84 24.41
C HIS A 588 -0.83 -4.02 25.00
N PHE A 589 -1.91 -4.65 25.46
CA PHE A 589 -3.02 -3.95 26.07
C PHE A 589 -2.62 -3.41 27.46
N PRO A 590 -2.72 -2.09 27.73
CA PRO A 590 -2.27 -1.52 29.00
C PRO A 590 -3.27 -1.88 30.10
N ARG A 591 -2.89 -2.78 31.02
CA ARG A 591 -3.77 -3.28 32.08
C ARG A 591 -4.17 -2.23 33.11
N GLU A 592 -3.33 -1.21 33.31
CA GLU A 592 -3.63 -0.04 34.15
C GLU A 592 -4.91 0.69 33.68
N SER A 593 -5.33 0.52 32.42
CA SER A 593 -6.59 1.07 31.91
C SER A 593 -7.85 0.34 32.41
N LEU A 594 -7.68 -0.84 33.02
CA LEU A 594 -8.76 -1.65 33.60
C LEU A 594 -8.98 -1.39 35.10
N GLU A 595 -8.04 -0.73 35.77
CA GLU A 595 -8.16 -0.43 37.19
C GLU A 595 -9.17 0.71 37.42
N PRO A 596 -10.16 0.55 38.33
CA PRO A 596 -11.04 1.64 38.68
C PRO A 596 -10.20 2.77 39.29
N LYS A 597 -10.29 3.97 38.71
CA LYS A 597 -9.68 5.15 39.33
C LYS A 597 -10.22 5.28 40.77
N PRO A 598 -9.36 5.43 41.78
CA PRO A 598 -9.85 5.66 43.14
C PRO A 598 -10.75 6.90 43.14
N GLU A 599 -11.96 6.75 43.66
CA GLU A 599 -12.86 7.88 43.91
C GLU A 599 -12.12 8.85 44.81
N ILE A 600 -11.67 9.98 44.24
CA ILE A 600 -11.20 11.11 45.03
C ILE A 600 -12.44 11.66 45.71
N SER A 601 -12.68 11.24 46.95
CA SER A 601 -13.66 11.87 47.83
C SER A 601 -13.30 13.37 47.90
N PRO A 602 -14.26 14.29 47.73
CA PRO A 602 -13.97 15.71 47.83
C PRO A 602 -13.55 16.00 49.26
N HIS A 603 -12.24 16.19 49.47
CA HIS A 603 -11.75 16.75 50.73
C HIS A 603 -12.39 18.13 50.93
N PRO A 604 -12.92 18.44 52.12
CA PRO A 604 -13.51 19.74 52.37
C PRO A 604 -12.42 20.82 52.25
N HIS A 605 -12.62 21.75 51.32
CA HIS A 605 -11.76 22.92 51.17
C HIS A 605 -11.83 23.76 52.46
N HIS A 606 -10.80 23.68 53.29
CA HIS A 606 -10.55 24.69 54.31
C HIS A 606 -10.16 25.99 53.59
N PHE A 607 -11.02 27.00 53.72
CA PHE A 607 -10.75 28.38 53.31
C PHE A 607 -9.46 28.86 53.99
N PHE A 608 -8.43 29.15 53.19
CA PHE A 608 -7.28 29.92 53.65
C PHE A 608 -7.73 31.36 53.94
N SER A 609 -7.75 31.72 55.23
CA SER A 609 -8.00 33.06 55.72
C SER A 609 -6.76 33.94 55.50
N LEU A 610 -6.87 34.93 54.61
CA LEU A 610 -5.90 36.00 54.35
C LEU A 610 -5.92 37.08 55.45
N ARG A 611 -5.72 36.70 56.72
CA ARG A 611 -5.50 37.64 57.82
C ARG A 611 -4.44 37.13 58.79
N ARG A 612 -3.17 37.13 58.37
CA ARG A 612 -2.02 37.09 59.29
C ARG A 612 -0.67 37.40 58.61
N CYS A 613 -0.60 38.54 57.92
CA CYS A 613 0.69 39.19 57.65
C CYS A 613 0.50 40.67 58.05
N PHE A 614 1.43 41.21 58.84
CA PHE A 614 1.44 42.52 59.53
C PHE A 614 1.08 42.47 61.02
N GLY A 615 2.03 41.90 61.79
CA GLY A 615 2.22 42.20 63.21
C GLY A 615 3.02 43.50 63.37
N HIS A 616 2.68 44.23 64.44
CA HIS A 616 3.39 45.38 65.00
C HIS A 616 4.90 45.15 65.15
N THR A 617 5.69 46.16 64.77
CA THR A 617 6.47 47.02 65.68
C THR A 617 6.85 48.29 64.94
#